data_AF-A0A1M2V8J3-F1
#
_entry.id   AF-A0A1M2V8J3-F1
#
_cell.length_a   1.000
_cell.length_b   1.000
_cell.length_c   1.000
_cell.angle_alpha   90.00
_cell.angle_beta   90.00
_cell.angle_gamma   90.00
#
_symmetry.space_group_name_H-M   'P 1'
#
loop_
_entity.id
_entity.type
_entity.pdbx_description
1 polymer ?
#
loop_
_entity_poly.entity_id
_entity_poly.type
_entity_poly.pdbx_seq_one_letter_code
_entity_poly.pdbx_strand_id
1 'polypeptide(L)'
;MIDWNSQTELILDSTVFLKFMHVLSGLYFWEFISSLDFEWGFFTGKKRFQYPAVFYFLNRYFLLFTMVGILIALDTTTKIDCQALYTFNQIMGQSASGLASINLSIRTMALWSHHRWIVIPIVIIILGHWSLILQGVLVKASWVDGQGCLVTGSNNTILAATFIYSMCFDLIILLLSMYKLVIGVKGGRSQLMTLLFKDGLVYFIIAFLSNLLATVFIMLNLNAIMSVIFNVPAAIFSTIVACRAVRRLTNFSTRGPELFSSGTGHSFRVAHPATSTNTIGISPGLPAHGTIGHKSKLSDGVHVQMQTYAVTDEDHAYNYLSEGRRPSSSACYPEMGDAEISVELKRPPSC
;
A
#
# COMPACT_ATOMS: atom_id res chain seq x y z
N MET A 1 21.79 -39.49 3.07
CA MET A 1 20.86 -38.51 2.48
C MET A 1 19.48 -38.96 2.86
N ILE A 2 18.62 -38.08 3.39
CA ILE A 2 17.26 -38.44 3.80
C ILE A 2 16.45 -38.71 2.52
N ASP A 3 15.68 -39.80 2.52
CA ASP A 3 14.76 -40.11 1.42
C ASP A 3 13.41 -39.42 1.65
N TRP A 4 13.26 -38.24 1.05
CA TRP A 4 12.08 -37.38 1.14
C TRP A 4 10.81 -38.01 0.54
N ASN A 5 10.94 -39.08 -0.25
CA ASN A 5 9.81 -39.80 -0.82
C ASN A 5 9.45 -41.07 -0.04
N SER A 6 10.15 -41.38 1.06
CA SER A 6 9.80 -42.52 1.89
C SER A 6 8.45 -42.30 2.59
N GLN A 7 7.68 -43.38 2.74
CA GLN A 7 6.34 -43.34 3.34
C GLN A 7 6.36 -42.75 4.77
N THR A 8 7.42 -43.03 5.53
CA THR A 8 7.60 -42.52 6.89
C THR A 8 7.74 -41.00 6.91
N GLU A 9 8.55 -40.44 6.01
CA GLU A 9 8.74 -38.98 5.89
C GLU A 9 7.46 -38.31 5.37
N LEU A 10 6.75 -38.91 4.41
CA LEU A 10 5.46 -38.41 3.93
C LEU A 10 4.40 -38.28 5.07
N ILE A 11 4.30 -39.30 5.93
CA ILE A 11 3.38 -39.28 7.07
C ILE A 11 3.80 -38.22 8.09
N LEU A 12 5.10 -38.12 8.37
CA LEU A 12 5.64 -37.10 9.27
C LEU A 12 5.35 -35.68 8.73
N ASP A 13 5.69 -35.43 7.46
CA ASP A 13 5.47 -34.17 6.76
C ASP A 13 3.99 -33.79 6.76
N SER A 14 3.08 -34.73 6.50
CA SER A 14 1.64 -34.48 6.52
C SER A 14 1.15 -34.07 7.92
N THR A 15 1.68 -34.70 8.97
CA THR A 15 1.33 -34.38 10.36
C THR A 15 1.86 -33.00 10.75
N VAL A 16 3.10 -32.67 10.36
CA VAL A 16 3.69 -31.36 10.59
C VAL A 16 2.92 -30.28 9.83
N PHE A 17 2.58 -30.54 8.56
CA PHE A 17 1.79 -29.65 7.73
C PHE A 17 0.42 -29.36 8.36
N LEU A 18 -0.30 -30.40 8.79
CA LEU A 18 -1.60 -30.25 9.45
C LEU A 18 -1.51 -29.33 10.67
N LYS A 19 -0.57 -29.64 11.59
CA LYS A 19 -0.37 -28.83 12.81
C LYS A 19 0.04 -27.39 12.48
N PHE A 20 0.88 -27.21 11.48
CA PHE A 20 1.33 -25.90 11.05
C PHE A 20 0.19 -25.06 10.47
N MET A 21 -0.66 -25.65 9.61
CA MET A 21 -1.82 -24.96 9.04
C MET A 21 -2.84 -24.53 10.11
N HIS A 22 -3.01 -25.32 11.17
CA HIS A 22 -3.85 -24.95 12.31
C HIS A 22 -3.30 -23.73 13.06
N VAL A 23 -1.99 -23.71 13.35
CA VAL A 23 -1.34 -22.57 14.02
C VAL A 23 -1.45 -21.30 13.17
N LEU A 24 -1.22 -21.41 11.86
CA LEU A 24 -1.34 -20.30 10.92
C LEU A 24 -2.78 -19.78 10.82
N SER A 25 -3.77 -20.68 10.80
CA SER A 25 -5.18 -20.31 10.81
C SER A 25 -5.55 -19.54 12.07
N GLY A 26 -5.09 -20.00 13.24
CA GLY A 26 -5.27 -19.29 14.52
C GLY A 26 -4.63 -17.90 14.52
N LEU A 27 -3.40 -17.77 14.01
CA LEU A 27 -2.72 -16.49 13.84
C LEU A 27 -3.51 -15.54 12.92
N TYR A 28 -4.02 -16.06 11.80
CA TYR A 28 -4.78 -15.26 10.85
C TYR A 28 -6.14 -14.84 11.41
N PHE A 29 -6.86 -15.73 12.10
CA PHE A 29 -8.12 -15.39 12.75
C PHE A 29 -7.93 -14.36 13.86
N TRP A 30 -6.83 -14.44 14.61
CA TRP A 30 -6.46 -13.40 15.58
C TRP A 30 -6.26 -12.03 14.90
N GLU A 31 -5.49 -11.98 13.81
CA GLU A 31 -5.29 -10.73 13.05
C GLU A 31 -6.61 -10.25 12.42
N PHE A 32 -7.47 -11.16 11.95
CA PHE A 32 -8.77 -10.85 11.39
C PHE A 32 -9.68 -10.23 12.46
N ILE A 33 -9.81 -10.83 13.63
CA ILE A 33 -10.70 -10.32 14.69
C ILE A 33 -10.19 -9.00 15.25
N SER A 34 -8.89 -8.89 15.54
CA SER A 34 -8.28 -7.67 16.08
C SER A 34 -8.33 -6.47 15.12
N SER A 35 -8.63 -6.70 13.84
CA SER A 35 -8.74 -5.66 12.82
C SER A 35 -10.18 -5.32 12.42
N LEU A 36 -11.18 -5.95 13.04
CA LEU A 36 -12.60 -5.67 12.81
C LEU A 36 -13.00 -4.25 13.22
N ASP A 37 -12.37 -3.69 14.26
CA ASP A 37 -12.66 -2.31 14.72
C ASP A 37 -12.49 -1.28 13.60
N PHE A 38 -11.50 -1.50 12.73
CA PHE A 38 -11.24 -0.63 11.59
C PHE A 38 -12.37 -0.72 10.55
N GLU A 39 -12.89 -1.91 10.30
CA GLU A 39 -13.98 -2.17 9.34
C GLU A 39 -15.32 -1.68 9.87
N TRP A 40 -15.58 -1.87 11.17
CA TRP A 40 -16.74 -1.31 11.83
C TRP A 40 -16.80 0.21 11.68
N GLY A 41 -15.64 0.87 11.61
CA GLY A 41 -15.53 2.29 11.27
C GLY A 41 -16.05 2.68 9.88
N PHE A 42 -16.03 1.78 8.89
CA PHE A 42 -16.65 2.00 7.58
C PHE A 42 -18.16 1.78 7.62
N PHE A 43 -18.61 0.72 8.28
CA PHE A 43 -20.05 0.43 8.43
C PHE A 43 -20.79 1.50 9.23
N THR A 44 -20.17 2.03 10.29
CA THR A 44 -20.72 3.12 11.11
C THR A 44 -20.62 4.50 10.46
N GLY A 45 -20.15 4.60 9.21
CA GLY A 45 -20.03 5.87 8.48
C GLY A 45 -18.95 6.81 9.00
N LYS A 46 -18.13 6.39 9.98
CA LYS A 46 -17.04 7.20 10.56
C LYS A 46 -15.87 7.39 9.58
N LYS A 47 -15.75 6.53 8.57
CA LYS A 47 -14.72 6.57 7.52
C LYS A 47 -15.36 6.61 6.14
N ARG A 48 -14.89 7.50 5.26
CA ARG A 48 -15.35 7.57 3.87
C ARG A 48 -14.81 6.40 3.07
N PHE A 49 -15.65 5.78 2.25
CA PHE A 49 -15.26 4.71 1.34
C PHE A 49 -14.35 5.28 0.23
N GLN A 50 -13.14 4.74 0.12
CA GLN A 50 -12.19 5.09 -0.95
C GLN A 50 -12.01 3.87 -1.85
N TYR A 51 -11.82 4.06 -3.16
CA TYR A 51 -11.65 2.97 -4.13
C TYR A 51 -10.64 1.86 -3.70
N PRO A 52 -9.47 2.16 -3.09
CA PRO A 52 -8.54 1.13 -2.63
C PRO A 52 -9.10 0.22 -1.51
N ALA A 53 -10.16 0.64 -0.81
CA ALA A 53 -10.78 -0.17 0.23
C ALA A 53 -11.42 -1.45 -0.33
N VAL A 54 -11.88 -1.45 -1.58
CA VAL A 54 -12.45 -2.65 -2.22
C VAL A 54 -11.42 -3.79 -2.26
N PHE A 55 -10.21 -3.50 -2.73
CA PHE A 55 -9.12 -4.49 -2.81
C PHE A 55 -8.64 -4.92 -1.42
N TYR A 56 -8.74 -4.04 -0.42
CA TYR A 56 -8.47 -4.39 0.97
C TYR A 56 -9.47 -5.43 1.51
N PHE A 57 -10.77 -5.16 1.37
CA PHE A 57 -11.81 -6.09 1.84
C PHE A 57 -11.73 -7.41 1.08
N LEU A 58 -11.62 -7.36 -0.24
CA LEU A 58 -11.58 -8.57 -1.07
C LEU A 58 -10.40 -9.46 -0.70
N ASN A 59 -9.21 -8.88 -0.53
CA ASN A 59 -8.02 -9.61 -0.09
C ASN A 59 -8.26 -10.33 1.24
N ARG A 60 -8.79 -9.60 2.22
CA ARG A 60 -9.00 -10.09 3.57
C ARG A 60 -10.05 -11.21 3.62
N TYR A 61 -11.18 -11.06 2.94
CA TYR A 61 -12.21 -12.09 2.92
C TYR A 61 -11.78 -13.30 2.09
N PHE A 62 -11.03 -13.11 1.00
CA PHE A 62 -10.54 -14.22 0.20
C PHE A 62 -9.61 -15.13 1.02
N LEU A 63 -8.64 -14.54 1.73
CA LEU A 63 -7.77 -15.32 2.60
C LEU A 63 -8.53 -15.98 3.75
N LEU A 64 -9.54 -15.32 4.33
CA LEU A 64 -10.40 -15.92 5.36
C LEU A 64 -11.09 -17.19 4.84
N PHE A 65 -11.72 -17.11 3.67
CA PHE A 65 -12.39 -18.25 3.06
C PHE A 65 -11.40 -19.37 2.70
N THR A 66 -10.20 -19.02 2.24
CA THR A 66 -9.13 -20.01 2.03
C THR A 66 -8.71 -20.69 3.32
N MET A 67 -8.52 -19.97 4.43
CA MET A 67 -8.17 -20.59 5.72
C MET A 67 -9.25 -21.56 6.19
N VAL A 68 -10.53 -21.15 6.11
CA VAL A 68 -11.66 -22.02 6.46
C VAL A 68 -11.70 -23.25 5.56
N GLY A 69 -11.53 -23.08 4.25
CA GLY A 69 -11.53 -24.20 3.31
C GLY A 69 -10.33 -25.13 3.47
N ILE A 70 -9.17 -24.64 3.91
CA ILE A 70 -8.01 -25.49 4.25
C ILE A 70 -8.29 -26.30 5.51
N LEU A 71 -8.87 -25.70 6.56
CA LEU A 71 -9.25 -26.44 7.76
C LEU A 71 -10.27 -27.55 7.45
N ILE A 72 -11.28 -27.24 6.64
CA ILE A 72 -12.24 -28.25 6.17
C ILE A 72 -11.53 -29.37 5.41
N ALA A 73 -10.56 -29.05 4.55
CA ALA A 73 -9.82 -30.05 3.79
C ALA A 73 -8.99 -30.98 4.69
N LEU A 74 -8.48 -30.46 5.81
CA LEU A 74 -7.61 -31.19 6.74
C LEU A 74 -8.38 -32.00 7.79
N ASP A 75 -9.54 -31.52 8.24
CA ASP A 75 -10.30 -32.11 9.35
C ASP A 75 -11.53 -32.92 8.91
N THR A 76 -11.88 -32.92 7.63
CA THR A 76 -13.06 -33.66 7.14
C THR A 76 -12.87 -35.16 7.28
N THR A 77 -13.80 -35.82 7.96
CA THR A 77 -13.88 -37.30 8.05
C THR A 77 -14.95 -37.88 7.12
N THR A 78 -15.80 -37.02 6.56
CA THR A 78 -16.91 -37.39 5.67
C THR A 78 -16.56 -37.16 4.22
N LYS A 79 -17.06 -38.02 3.33
CA LYS A 79 -16.85 -37.91 1.89
C LYS A 79 -17.37 -36.57 1.35
N ILE A 80 -16.48 -35.80 0.77
CA ILE A 80 -16.75 -34.53 0.09
C ILE A 80 -16.06 -34.49 -1.28
N ASP A 81 -16.50 -33.59 -2.15
CA ASP A 81 -15.85 -33.33 -3.43
C ASP A 81 -14.51 -32.58 -3.23
N CYS A 82 -13.45 -33.34 -2.94
CA CYS A 82 -12.10 -32.82 -2.73
C CYS A 82 -11.64 -31.93 -3.89
N GLN A 83 -11.98 -32.30 -5.13
CA GLN A 83 -11.64 -31.53 -6.31
C GLN A 83 -12.19 -30.10 -6.23
N ALA A 84 -13.49 -29.95 -5.90
CA ALA A 84 -14.12 -28.65 -5.80
C ALA A 84 -13.51 -27.82 -4.65
N LEU A 85 -13.25 -28.44 -3.50
CA LEU A 85 -12.67 -27.77 -2.34
C LEU A 85 -11.24 -27.28 -2.60
N TYR A 86 -10.38 -28.12 -3.17
CA TYR A 86 -9.00 -27.73 -3.48
C TYR A 86 -8.94 -26.70 -4.61
N THR A 87 -9.79 -26.81 -5.63
CA THR A 87 -9.94 -25.78 -6.67
C THR A 87 -10.37 -24.44 -6.06
N PHE A 88 -11.37 -24.45 -5.17
CA PHE A 88 -11.80 -23.25 -4.46
C PHE A 88 -10.69 -22.63 -3.61
N ASN A 89 -10.00 -23.44 -2.80
CA ASN A 89 -8.89 -22.99 -1.96
C ASN A 89 -7.75 -22.39 -2.78
N GLN A 90 -7.42 -23.01 -3.92
CA GLN A 90 -6.38 -22.49 -4.82
C GLN A 90 -6.78 -21.16 -5.44
N ILE A 91 -7.99 -21.05 -6.01
CA ILE A 91 -8.46 -19.79 -6.60
C ILE A 91 -8.45 -18.68 -5.55
N MET A 92 -9.07 -18.91 -4.40
CA MET A 92 -9.21 -17.90 -3.35
C MET A 92 -7.85 -17.54 -2.73
N GLY A 93 -6.98 -18.54 -2.51
CA GLY A 93 -5.67 -18.32 -1.89
C GLY A 93 -4.70 -17.58 -2.80
N GLN A 94 -4.63 -17.97 -4.07
CA GLN A 94 -3.82 -17.27 -5.08
C GLN A 94 -4.37 -15.87 -5.35
N SER A 95 -5.70 -15.72 -5.40
CA SER A 95 -6.34 -14.41 -5.55
C SER A 95 -6.05 -13.49 -4.36
N ALA A 96 -6.04 -14.01 -3.12
CA ALA A 96 -5.63 -13.22 -1.95
C ALA A 96 -4.19 -12.72 -2.10
N SER A 97 -3.25 -13.58 -2.50
CA SER A 97 -1.87 -13.16 -2.77
C SER A 97 -1.79 -12.06 -3.86
N GLY A 98 -2.50 -12.25 -4.98
CA GLY A 98 -2.56 -11.25 -6.06
C GLY A 98 -3.17 -9.91 -5.60
N LEU A 99 -4.23 -9.95 -4.79
CA LEU A 99 -4.84 -8.75 -4.21
C LEU A 99 -3.93 -8.07 -3.19
N ALA A 100 -3.14 -8.83 -2.43
CA ALA A 100 -2.12 -8.27 -1.54
C ALA A 100 -1.07 -7.47 -2.34
N SER A 101 -0.56 -8.01 -3.45
CA SER A 101 0.36 -7.28 -4.31
C SER A 101 -0.29 -6.07 -5.00
N ILE A 102 -1.58 -6.13 -5.36
CA ILE A 102 -2.32 -4.94 -5.83
C ILE A 102 -2.33 -3.86 -4.75
N ASN A 103 -2.71 -4.21 -3.50
CA ASN A 103 -2.77 -3.26 -2.38
C ASN A 103 -1.43 -2.57 -2.14
N LEU A 104 -0.32 -3.31 -2.24
CA LEU A 104 1.04 -2.77 -2.17
C LEU A 104 1.34 -1.85 -3.37
N SER A 105 0.99 -2.27 -4.59
CA SER A 105 1.27 -1.51 -5.81
C SER A 105 0.50 -0.18 -5.90
N ILE A 106 -0.76 -0.12 -5.43
CA ILE A 106 -1.56 1.12 -5.40
C ILE A 106 -0.83 2.19 -4.58
N ARG A 107 -0.22 1.80 -3.45
CA ARG A 107 0.58 2.72 -2.64
C ARG A 107 1.78 3.24 -3.41
N THR A 108 2.46 2.39 -4.18
CA THR A 108 3.57 2.79 -5.03
C THR A 108 3.12 3.72 -6.15
N MET A 109 1.97 3.48 -6.79
CA MET A 109 1.39 4.41 -7.77
C MET A 109 1.13 5.79 -7.15
N ALA A 110 0.60 5.84 -5.93
CA ALA A 110 0.38 7.08 -5.20
C ALA A 110 1.70 7.79 -4.82
N LEU A 111 2.75 7.05 -4.44
CA LEU A 111 4.08 7.61 -4.17
C LEU A 111 4.70 8.30 -5.39
N TRP A 112 4.36 7.82 -6.59
CA TRP A 112 4.79 8.36 -7.87
C TRP A 112 3.80 9.38 -8.46
N SER A 113 2.87 9.89 -7.64
CA SER A 113 1.86 10.88 -8.07
C SER A 113 1.07 10.44 -9.30
N HIS A 114 0.82 9.14 -9.47
CA HIS A 114 0.12 8.56 -10.62
C HIS A 114 0.74 8.89 -11.98
N HIS A 115 2.06 9.10 -12.04
CA HIS A 115 2.75 9.34 -13.30
C HIS A 115 2.55 8.15 -14.26
N ARG A 116 2.00 8.42 -15.46
CA ARG A 116 1.54 7.38 -16.40
C ARG A 116 2.63 6.38 -16.77
N TRP A 117 3.88 6.82 -16.87
CA TRP A 117 5.02 5.94 -17.18
C TRP A 117 5.27 4.85 -16.14
N ILE A 118 4.82 5.02 -14.88
CA ILE A 118 4.95 4.02 -13.82
C ILE A 118 3.65 3.23 -13.66
N VAL A 119 2.50 3.90 -13.76
CA VAL A 119 1.19 3.26 -13.58
C VAL A 119 0.91 2.24 -14.69
N ILE A 120 1.16 2.59 -15.96
CA ILE A 120 0.89 1.71 -17.11
C ILE A 120 1.62 0.35 -16.98
N PRO A 121 2.96 0.30 -16.77
CA PRO A 121 3.65 -0.98 -16.67
C PRO A 121 3.21 -1.77 -15.43
N ILE A 122 2.94 -1.13 -14.29
CA ILE A 122 2.43 -1.84 -13.11
C ILE A 122 1.07 -2.49 -13.39
N VAL A 123 0.16 -1.78 -14.06
CA VAL A 123 -1.15 -2.33 -14.43
C VAL A 123 -0.99 -3.53 -15.38
N ILE A 124 -0.07 -3.47 -16.34
CA ILE A 124 0.23 -4.61 -17.23
C ILE A 124 0.73 -5.82 -16.44
N ILE A 125 1.63 -5.60 -15.46
CA ILE A 125 2.13 -6.67 -14.59
C ILE A 125 1.00 -7.27 -13.75
N ILE A 126 0.09 -6.43 -13.22
CA ILE A 126 -1.08 -6.92 -12.48
C ILE A 126 -1.93 -7.82 -13.39
N LEU A 127 -2.26 -7.39 -14.61
CA LEU A 127 -3.05 -8.20 -15.55
C LEU A 127 -2.36 -9.53 -15.88
N GLY A 128 -1.04 -9.52 -16.09
CA GLY A 128 -0.26 -10.74 -16.29
C GLY A 128 -0.32 -11.68 -15.09
N HIS A 129 -0.25 -11.14 -13.87
CA HIS A 129 -0.37 -11.93 -12.64
C HIS A 129 -1.74 -12.62 -12.57
N TRP A 130 -2.84 -11.90 -12.78
CA TRP A 130 -4.19 -12.46 -12.75
C TRP A 130 -4.41 -13.51 -13.84
N SER A 131 -3.82 -13.32 -15.02
CA SER A 131 -3.86 -14.33 -16.08
C SER A 131 -3.21 -15.64 -15.63
N LEU A 132 -2.05 -15.57 -14.94
CA LEU A 132 -1.37 -16.76 -14.42
C LEU A 132 -2.16 -17.41 -13.28
N ILE A 133 -2.75 -16.63 -12.38
CA ILE A 133 -3.60 -17.15 -11.29
C ILE A 133 -4.79 -17.94 -11.86
N LEU A 134 -5.47 -17.38 -12.86
CA LEU A 134 -6.63 -18.04 -13.49
C LEU A 134 -6.24 -19.28 -14.30
N GLN A 135 -5.07 -19.27 -14.95
CA GLN A 135 -4.54 -20.43 -15.66
C GLN A 135 -3.99 -21.51 -14.70
N GLY A 136 -3.52 -21.12 -13.53
CA GLY A 136 -2.89 -21.98 -12.51
C GLY A 136 -3.84 -22.89 -11.75
N VAL A 137 -5.14 -22.85 -12.05
CA VAL A 137 -6.19 -23.66 -11.40
C VAL A 137 -6.18 -25.10 -11.94
N LEU A 138 -5.04 -25.79 -11.86
CA LEU A 138 -4.89 -27.20 -12.26
C LEU A 138 -4.36 -28.03 -11.09
N VAL A 139 -5.22 -28.23 -10.08
CA VAL A 139 -5.01 -29.25 -9.05
C VAL A 139 -6.00 -30.38 -9.27
N LYS A 140 -5.53 -31.61 -9.13
CA LYS A 140 -6.33 -32.84 -9.09
C LYS A 140 -6.29 -33.39 -7.68
N ALA A 141 -7.45 -33.57 -7.08
CA ALA A 141 -7.62 -34.15 -5.75
C ALA A 141 -8.72 -35.21 -5.77
N SER A 142 -8.51 -36.30 -5.05
CA SER A 142 -9.48 -37.38 -4.89
C SER A 142 -9.65 -37.77 -3.44
N TRP A 143 -10.85 -38.22 -3.09
CA TRP A 143 -11.15 -38.79 -1.79
C TRP A 143 -10.58 -40.21 -1.70
N VAL A 144 -9.87 -40.51 -0.60
CA VAL A 144 -9.39 -41.87 -0.28
C VAL A 144 -9.93 -42.28 1.09
N ASP A 145 -10.61 -43.42 1.13
CA ASP A 145 -11.25 -43.92 2.33
C ASP A 145 -10.22 -44.20 3.43
N GLY A 146 -10.46 -43.65 4.62
CA GLY A 146 -9.56 -43.74 5.77
C GLY A 146 -8.41 -42.72 5.81
N GLN A 147 -8.16 -41.98 4.72
CA GLN A 147 -7.11 -40.94 4.67
C GLN A 147 -7.65 -39.53 4.35
N GLY A 148 -8.87 -39.41 3.82
CA GLY A 148 -9.52 -38.13 3.54
C GLY A 148 -9.21 -37.62 2.12
N CYS A 149 -9.13 -36.29 1.97
CA CYS A 149 -8.81 -35.68 0.68
C CYS A 149 -7.31 -35.67 0.40
N LEU A 150 -6.91 -36.28 -0.72
CA LEU A 150 -5.51 -36.33 -1.17
C LEU A 150 -5.34 -35.65 -2.52
N VAL A 151 -4.23 -34.93 -2.69
CA VAL A 151 -3.83 -34.32 -3.95
C VAL A 151 -3.17 -35.40 -4.81
N THR A 152 -3.83 -35.79 -5.91
CA THR A 152 -3.35 -36.85 -6.84
C THR A 152 -2.51 -36.31 -7.98
N GLY A 153 -2.57 -35.00 -8.25
CA GLY A 153 -1.73 -34.38 -9.26
C GLY A 153 -1.80 -32.87 -9.20
N SER A 154 -0.66 -32.23 -9.38
CA SER A 154 -0.50 -30.78 -9.41
C SER A 154 0.45 -30.42 -10.54
N ASN A 155 0.14 -29.37 -11.30
CA ASN A 155 1.11 -28.81 -12.23
C ASN A 155 2.04 -27.85 -11.49
N ASN A 156 3.03 -28.41 -10.80
CA ASN A 156 4.01 -27.65 -10.03
C ASN A 156 4.75 -26.60 -10.88
N THR A 157 4.87 -26.80 -12.19
CA THR A 157 5.49 -25.83 -13.10
C THR A 157 4.70 -24.53 -13.19
N ILE A 158 3.37 -24.62 -13.32
CA ILE A 158 2.51 -23.42 -13.37
C ILE A 158 2.44 -22.74 -11.99
N LEU A 159 2.39 -23.55 -10.93
CA LEU A 159 2.44 -23.05 -9.55
C LEU A 159 3.75 -22.29 -9.30
N ALA A 160 4.88 -22.87 -9.67
CA ALA A 160 6.20 -22.24 -9.58
C ALA A 160 6.24 -20.95 -10.39
N ALA A 161 5.78 -20.98 -11.64
CA ALA A 161 5.72 -19.79 -12.49
C ALA A 161 4.91 -18.65 -11.85
N THR A 162 3.78 -18.98 -11.21
CA THR A 162 2.91 -18.00 -10.53
C THR A 162 3.61 -17.37 -9.31
N PHE A 163 4.29 -18.18 -8.48
CA PHE A 163 5.03 -17.68 -7.32
C PHE A 163 6.28 -16.89 -7.70
N ILE A 164 7.03 -17.33 -8.72
CA ILE A 164 8.15 -16.55 -9.28
C ILE A 164 7.64 -15.21 -9.79
N TYR A 165 6.51 -15.22 -10.50
CA TYR A 165 5.90 -13.99 -11.00
C TYR A 165 5.54 -13.05 -9.85
N SER A 166 4.89 -13.58 -8.80
CA SER A 166 4.55 -12.83 -7.58
C SER A 166 5.79 -12.22 -6.92
N MET A 167 6.85 -13.02 -6.75
CA MET A 167 8.11 -12.59 -6.17
C MET A 167 8.75 -11.45 -6.98
N CYS A 168 8.83 -11.60 -8.31
CA CYS A 168 9.36 -10.58 -9.20
C CYS A 168 8.51 -9.31 -9.15
N PHE A 169 7.18 -9.44 -9.11
CA PHE A 169 6.28 -8.31 -9.01
C PHE A 169 6.50 -7.53 -7.70
N ASP A 170 6.52 -8.23 -6.56
CA ASP A 170 6.79 -7.60 -5.26
C ASP A 170 8.18 -6.96 -5.21
N LEU A 171 9.19 -7.57 -5.84
CA LEU A 171 10.54 -7.00 -5.95
C LEU A 171 10.53 -5.70 -6.76
N ILE A 172 9.88 -5.67 -7.92
CA ILE A 172 9.75 -4.45 -8.74
C ILE A 172 9.08 -3.34 -7.93
N ILE A 173 7.98 -3.64 -7.24
CA ILE A 173 7.25 -2.69 -6.42
C ILE A 173 8.09 -2.21 -5.22
N LEU A 174 8.84 -3.11 -4.58
CA LEU A 174 9.78 -2.79 -3.51
C LEU A 174 10.88 -1.83 -4.00
N LEU A 175 11.52 -2.13 -5.14
CA LEU A 175 12.59 -1.31 -5.73
C LEU A 175 12.07 0.07 -6.13
N LEU A 176 10.90 0.15 -6.78
CA LEU A 176 10.27 1.43 -7.15
C LEU A 176 9.93 2.27 -5.91
N SER A 177 9.47 1.63 -4.84
CA SER A 177 9.14 2.30 -3.58
C SER A 177 10.40 2.78 -2.86
N MET A 178 11.45 1.96 -2.83
CA MET A 178 12.76 2.29 -2.25
C MET A 178 13.41 3.45 -3.01
N TYR A 179 13.45 3.40 -4.34
CA TYR A 179 14.06 4.42 -5.18
C TYR A 179 13.43 5.80 -4.94
N LYS A 180 12.09 5.86 -4.96
CA LYS A 180 11.35 7.10 -4.70
C LYS A 180 11.60 7.63 -3.30
N LEU A 181 11.71 6.74 -2.31
CA LEU A 181 12.02 7.12 -0.93
C LEU A 181 13.42 7.74 -0.84
N VAL A 182 14.46 7.09 -1.36
CA VAL A 182 15.85 7.58 -1.29
C VAL A 182 16.02 8.95 -1.96
N ILE A 183 15.38 9.16 -3.11
CA ILE A 183 15.44 10.45 -3.82
C ILE A 183 14.58 11.51 -3.13
N GLY A 184 13.40 11.14 -2.64
CA GLY A 184 12.49 12.05 -1.93
C GLY A 184 13.09 12.63 -0.64
N VAL A 185 13.98 11.90 0.03
CA VAL A 185 14.71 12.39 1.21
C VAL A 185 15.69 13.50 0.86
N LYS A 186 16.28 13.49 -0.35
CA LYS A 186 17.21 14.54 -0.80
C LYS A 186 16.50 15.86 -1.14
N GLY A 187 15.18 15.83 -1.38
CA GLY A 187 14.38 16.98 -1.83
C GLY A 187 13.64 17.77 -0.73
N GLY A 188 14.01 17.63 0.55
CA GLY A 188 13.48 18.48 1.63
C GLY A 188 12.05 18.20 2.10
N ARG A 189 11.49 17.00 1.83
CA ARG A 189 10.18 16.61 2.41
C ARG A 189 10.27 16.43 3.93
N SER A 190 9.22 16.86 4.64
CA SER A 190 9.07 16.74 6.11
C SER A 190 9.60 15.42 6.65
N GLN A 191 10.50 15.49 7.64
CA GLN A 191 11.16 14.36 8.29
C GLN A 191 10.16 13.29 8.80
N LEU A 192 8.93 13.72 9.13
CA LEU A 192 7.83 12.86 9.58
C LEU A 192 7.28 11.99 8.43
N MET A 193 7.12 12.54 7.23
CA MET A 193 6.77 11.77 6.04
C MET A 193 7.84 10.73 5.73
N THR A 194 9.12 11.11 5.81
CA THR A 194 10.25 10.20 5.58
C THR A 194 10.27 9.03 6.58
N LEU A 195 10.06 9.29 7.88
CA LEU A 195 10.00 8.25 8.90
C LEU A 195 8.81 7.30 8.65
N LEU A 196 7.65 7.86 8.31
CA LEU A 196 6.45 7.10 7.99
C LEU A 196 6.64 6.21 6.77
N PHE A 197 7.33 6.69 5.73
CA PHE A 197 7.59 5.91 4.53
C PHE A 197 8.66 4.83 4.75
N LYS A 198 9.66 5.10 5.60
CA LYS A 198 10.67 4.11 6.02
C LYS A 198 10.02 2.93 6.75
N ASP A 199 9.13 3.19 7.71
CA ASP A 199 8.39 2.12 8.41
C ASP A 199 7.49 1.32 7.46
N GLY A 200 6.94 1.99 6.45
CA GLY A 200 6.13 1.33 5.44
C GLY A 200 6.94 0.51 4.43
N LEU A 201 8.27 0.63 4.36
CA LEU A 201 9.11 -0.17 3.48
C LEU A 201 9.22 -1.61 3.98
N VAL A 202 9.22 -1.79 5.30
CA VAL A 202 9.28 -3.11 5.95
C VAL A 202 8.15 -4.03 5.48
N TYR A 203 6.96 -3.49 5.23
CA TYR A 203 5.84 -4.28 4.69
C TYR A 203 6.12 -4.88 3.31
N PHE A 204 6.76 -4.11 2.41
CA PHE A 204 7.13 -4.61 1.09
C PHE A 204 8.25 -5.66 1.17
N ILE A 205 9.22 -5.47 2.08
CA ILE A 205 10.30 -6.43 2.30
C ILE A 205 9.73 -7.76 2.81
N ILE A 206 8.81 -7.72 3.78
CA ILE A 206 8.19 -8.94 4.31
C ILE A 206 7.40 -9.67 3.22
N ALA A 207 6.63 -8.96 2.38
CA ALA A 207 5.90 -9.58 1.27
C ALA A 207 6.86 -10.27 0.28
N PHE A 208 7.92 -9.56 -0.14
CA PHE A 208 8.95 -10.13 -1.01
C PHE A 208 9.62 -11.37 -0.40
N LEU A 209 10.08 -11.29 0.85
CA LEU A 209 10.74 -12.42 1.52
C LEU A 209 9.80 -13.62 1.68
N SER A 210 8.52 -13.36 1.95
CA SER A 210 7.50 -14.41 2.07
C SER A 210 7.31 -15.15 0.75
N ASN A 211 7.17 -14.42 -0.36
CA ASN A 211 7.04 -15.00 -1.70
C ASN A 211 8.35 -15.65 -2.20
N LEU A 212 9.51 -15.12 -1.80
CA LEU A 212 10.81 -15.75 -2.05
C LEU A 212 10.91 -17.11 -1.34
N LEU A 213 10.55 -17.19 -0.06
CA LEU A 213 10.57 -18.44 0.70
C LEU A 213 9.66 -19.50 0.07
N ALA A 214 8.43 -19.14 -0.31
CA ALA A 214 7.54 -20.04 -1.03
C ALA A 214 8.16 -20.52 -2.36
N THR A 215 8.71 -19.60 -3.15
CA THR A 215 9.35 -19.92 -4.43
C THR A 215 10.51 -20.90 -4.28
N VAL A 216 11.37 -20.71 -3.28
CA VAL A 216 12.52 -21.60 -3.03
C VAL A 216 12.04 -23.03 -2.73
N PHE A 217 11.05 -23.20 -1.87
CA PHE A 217 10.54 -24.54 -1.52
C PHE A 217 9.83 -25.22 -2.68
N ILE A 218 9.10 -24.47 -3.51
CA ILE A 218 8.51 -25.01 -4.74
C ILE A 218 9.61 -25.50 -5.70
N MET A 219 10.68 -24.72 -5.87
CA MET A 219 11.80 -25.06 -6.77
C MET A 219 12.63 -26.24 -6.30
N LEU A 220 12.82 -26.39 -4.99
CA LEU A 220 13.56 -27.52 -4.43
C LEU A 220 12.82 -28.84 -4.66
N ASN A 221 11.48 -28.82 -4.77
CA ASN A 221 10.63 -29.97 -5.09
C ASN A 221 11.03 -31.26 -4.36
N LEU A 222 11.25 -31.15 -3.04
CA LEU A 222 11.69 -32.29 -2.22
C LEU A 222 10.61 -33.36 -2.11
N ASN A 223 9.36 -32.91 -1.94
CA ASN A 223 8.16 -33.74 -1.81
C ASN A 223 6.90 -32.89 -2.12
N ALA A 224 5.76 -33.53 -2.39
CA ALA A 224 4.48 -32.89 -2.69
C ALA A 224 3.98 -31.98 -1.55
N ILE A 225 4.25 -32.33 -0.29
CA ILE A 225 3.83 -31.54 0.88
C ILE A 225 4.82 -30.40 1.15
N MET A 226 6.12 -30.71 1.17
CA MET A 226 7.18 -29.74 1.46
C MET A 226 7.30 -28.64 0.39
N SER A 227 6.97 -28.94 -0.86
CA SER A 227 6.96 -27.92 -1.93
C SER A 227 5.90 -26.85 -1.75
N VAL A 228 4.81 -27.13 -1.02
CA VAL A 228 3.69 -26.18 -0.83
C VAL A 228 3.55 -25.66 0.60
N ILE A 229 4.37 -26.14 1.54
CA ILE A 229 4.28 -25.80 2.97
C ILE A 229 4.39 -24.29 3.24
N PHE A 230 5.18 -23.56 2.43
CA PHE A 230 5.38 -22.11 2.57
C PHE A 230 4.40 -21.27 1.76
N ASN A 231 3.55 -21.86 0.92
CA ASN A 231 2.59 -21.11 0.10
C ASN A 231 1.55 -20.40 0.96
N VAL A 232 0.99 -21.13 1.93
CA VAL A 232 -0.02 -20.61 2.86
C VAL A 232 0.57 -19.53 3.78
N PRO A 233 1.72 -19.75 4.47
CA PRO A 233 2.41 -18.68 5.18
C PRO A 233 2.67 -17.45 4.31
N ALA A 234 3.11 -17.64 3.06
CA ALA A 234 3.41 -16.53 2.19
C ALA A 234 2.18 -15.67 1.89
N ALA A 235 1.06 -16.31 1.54
CA ALA A 235 -0.20 -15.63 1.34
C ALA A 235 -0.68 -14.90 2.61
N ILE A 236 -0.54 -15.52 3.79
CA ILE A 236 -0.90 -14.90 5.08
C ILE A 236 -0.04 -13.67 5.34
N PHE A 237 1.28 -13.79 5.32
CA PHE A 237 2.16 -12.67 5.62
C PHE A 237 1.98 -11.52 4.63
N SER A 238 1.94 -11.79 3.33
CA SER A 238 1.71 -10.79 2.28
C SER A 238 0.36 -10.08 2.48
N THR A 239 -0.69 -10.82 2.82
CA THR A 239 -2.01 -10.24 3.10
C THR A 239 -2.00 -9.36 4.35
N ILE A 240 -1.43 -9.84 5.46
CA ILE A 240 -1.37 -9.09 6.71
C ILE A 240 -0.61 -7.78 6.51
N VAL A 241 0.57 -7.82 5.88
CA VAL A 241 1.39 -6.62 5.67
C VAL A 241 0.74 -5.64 4.69
N ALA A 242 0.12 -6.13 3.61
CA ALA A 242 -0.64 -5.29 2.69
C ALA A 242 -1.82 -4.60 3.41
N CYS A 243 -2.59 -5.35 4.19
CA CYS A 243 -3.70 -4.85 4.98
C CYS A 243 -3.26 -3.85 6.07
N ARG A 244 -2.13 -4.10 6.75
CA ARG A 244 -1.55 -3.16 7.72
C ARG A 244 -1.06 -1.88 7.04
N ALA A 245 -0.45 -1.98 5.86
CA ALA A 245 -0.01 -0.83 5.09
C ALA A 245 -1.20 0.08 4.70
N VAL A 246 -2.32 -0.50 4.24
CA VAL A 246 -3.56 0.23 3.92
C VAL A 246 -4.15 0.90 5.16
N ARG A 247 -4.37 0.13 6.24
CA ARG A 247 -4.92 0.66 7.51
C ARG A 247 -4.12 1.83 8.06
N ARG A 248 -2.78 1.69 8.03
CA ARG A 248 -1.85 2.73 8.47
C ARG A 248 -2.08 4.00 7.66
N LEU A 249 -2.07 3.90 6.33
CA LEU A 249 -2.27 5.05 5.44
C LEU A 249 -3.62 5.74 5.66
N THR A 250 -4.71 4.98 5.77
CA THR A 250 -6.06 5.53 5.99
C THR A 250 -6.19 6.24 7.34
N ASN A 251 -5.62 5.68 8.40
CA ASN A 251 -5.65 6.30 9.73
C ASN A 251 -4.86 7.62 9.77
N PHE A 252 -3.77 7.73 9.01
CA PHE A 252 -3.05 9.00 8.86
C PHE A 252 -3.87 10.04 8.08
N SER A 253 -4.48 9.65 6.97
CA SER A 253 -5.33 10.56 6.17
C SER A 253 -6.53 11.08 6.96
N THR A 254 -7.06 10.31 7.91
CA THR A 254 -8.19 10.76 8.76
C THR A 254 -7.73 11.73 9.85
N ARG A 255 -6.46 11.68 10.27
CA ARG A 255 -5.90 12.54 11.33
C ARG A 255 -5.28 13.85 10.83
N GLY A 256 -4.97 13.98 9.55
CA GLY A 256 -4.48 15.22 8.94
C GLY A 256 -5.54 15.79 8.00
N PRO A 257 -6.44 16.65 8.51
CA PRO A 257 -6.27 18.10 8.39
C PRO A 257 -6.56 18.91 9.67
N GLU A 258 -6.95 18.28 10.78
CA GLU A 258 -7.53 19.02 11.92
C GLU A 258 -6.50 19.47 12.97
N LEU A 259 -5.27 18.92 12.92
CA LEU A 259 -4.21 19.21 13.88
C LEU A 259 -3.16 20.23 13.41
N PHE A 260 -3.29 20.78 12.19
CA PHE A 260 -2.38 21.83 11.69
C PHE A 260 -2.99 23.25 11.68
N SER A 261 -4.17 23.45 12.29
CA SER A 261 -4.75 24.78 12.49
C SER A 261 -4.62 25.31 13.94
N SER A 262 -3.84 24.65 14.79
CA SER A 262 -3.61 25.11 16.17
C SER A 262 -2.12 25.25 16.42
N GLY A 263 -1.59 26.47 16.24
CA GLY A 263 -0.19 26.71 16.61
C GLY A 263 0.53 27.98 16.20
N THR A 264 -0.09 29.03 15.65
CA THR A 264 0.48 30.39 15.76
C THR A 264 -0.61 31.44 15.74
N GLY A 265 -0.94 31.96 16.92
CA GLY A 265 -1.82 33.11 17.06
C GLY A 265 -1.16 34.35 16.47
N HIS A 266 -1.71 34.83 15.35
CA HIS A 266 -1.82 36.26 15.06
C HIS A 266 -3.15 36.45 14.32
N SER A 267 -4.22 36.62 15.09
CA SER A 267 -5.49 37.11 14.58
C SER A 267 -5.30 38.57 14.15
N PHE A 268 -4.98 38.80 12.88
CA PHE A 268 -5.14 40.11 12.28
C PHE A 268 -6.64 40.38 12.13
N ARG A 269 -7.24 40.95 13.18
CA ARG A 269 -8.56 41.56 13.10
C ARG A 269 -8.42 42.86 12.30
N VAL A 270 -8.84 42.85 11.05
CA VAL A 270 -9.11 44.09 10.32
C VAL A 270 -10.31 44.74 11.01
N ALA A 271 -10.06 45.76 11.81
CA ALA A 271 -11.08 46.60 12.39
C ALA A 271 -11.70 47.46 11.28
N HIS A 272 -12.98 47.26 11.01
CA HIS A 272 -13.79 48.29 10.36
C HIS A 272 -13.86 49.51 11.28
N PRO A 273 -13.53 50.74 10.83
CA PRO A 273 -13.79 51.92 11.63
C PRO A 273 -15.30 52.15 11.69
N ALA A 274 -15.89 51.84 12.84
CA ALA A 274 -17.21 52.32 13.22
C ALA A 274 -17.06 53.79 13.65
N THR A 275 -17.44 54.72 12.78
CA THR A 275 -17.59 56.13 13.14
C THR A 275 -18.88 56.28 13.93
N SER A 276 -18.74 56.50 15.23
CA SER A 276 -19.83 56.72 16.18
C SER A 276 -20.38 58.15 16.10
N THR A 277 -21.70 58.22 15.94
CA THR A 277 -22.65 59.16 16.59
C THR A 277 -22.45 60.67 16.49
N ASN A 278 -23.45 61.35 15.89
CA ASN A 278 -24.29 62.27 16.65
C ASN A 278 -25.64 62.53 15.97
N THR A 279 -26.71 62.36 16.75
CA THR A 279 -28.12 62.55 16.41
C THR A 279 -28.63 63.75 17.21
N ILE A 280 -29.06 64.85 16.57
CA ILE A 280 -30.12 65.77 17.05
C ILE A 280 -30.75 66.41 15.79
N GLY A 281 -32.08 66.41 15.71
CA GLY A 281 -32.85 66.64 14.48
C GLY A 281 -33.45 68.04 14.26
N ILE A 282 -34.59 68.03 13.55
CA ILE A 282 -35.59 69.09 13.22
C ILE A 282 -35.62 69.47 11.71
N SER A 283 -36.76 69.19 11.05
CA SER A 283 -37.23 69.63 9.71
C SER A 283 -37.75 71.09 9.72
N PRO A 284 -38.30 71.73 8.66
CA PRO A 284 -38.57 71.30 7.27
C PRO A 284 -38.23 72.33 6.14
N GLY A 285 -38.37 71.94 4.85
CA GLY A 285 -38.63 72.91 3.76
C GLY A 285 -38.17 72.57 2.32
N LEU A 286 -39.05 71.88 1.56
CA LEU A 286 -39.46 72.08 0.13
C LEU A 286 -38.41 72.19 -1.05
N PRO A 287 -38.81 72.07 -2.34
CA PRO A 287 -38.34 70.98 -3.20
C PRO A 287 -37.69 71.41 -4.56
N ALA A 288 -37.01 70.49 -5.25
CA ALA A 288 -36.78 70.60 -6.70
C ALA A 288 -36.54 69.24 -7.40
N HIS A 289 -37.47 68.96 -8.32
CA HIS A 289 -37.49 68.18 -9.56
C HIS A 289 -36.24 67.50 -10.18
N GLY A 290 -36.49 66.33 -10.81
CA GLY A 290 -35.81 65.88 -12.06
C GLY A 290 -35.27 64.43 -12.06
N THR A 291 -36.07 63.42 -12.39
CA THR A 291 -36.12 62.65 -13.67
C THR A 291 -35.17 61.43 -13.86
N ILE A 292 -35.82 60.26 -13.99
CA ILE A 292 -35.62 59.15 -14.96
C ILE A 292 -34.34 58.30 -14.89
N GLY A 293 -34.52 56.96 -14.80
CA GLY A 293 -33.61 56.05 -15.52
C GLY A 293 -33.40 54.62 -15.01
N HIS A 294 -34.24 53.71 -15.49
CA HIS A 294 -33.89 52.34 -15.95
C HIS A 294 -33.84 51.11 -15.00
N LYS A 295 -34.48 50.06 -15.52
CA LYS A 295 -34.66 48.68 -15.04
C LYS A 295 -33.34 47.89 -15.01
N SER A 296 -33.19 46.92 -14.09
CA SER A 296 -33.32 45.48 -14.43
C SER A 296 -32.95 44.51 -13.28
N LYS A 297 -33.83 43.50 -13.13
CA LYS A 297 -33.65 42.07 -12.81
C LYS A 297 -32.97 41.60 -11.51
N LEU A 298 -33.80 40.89 -10.73
CA LEU A 298 -33.45 39.71 -9.93
C LEU A 298 -32.54 38.73 -10.67
N SER A 299 -31.56 38.20 -9.94
CA SER A 299 -31.28 36.75 -9.89
C SER A 299 -30.43 36.48 -8.65
N ASP A 300 -31.08 36.00 -7.60
CA ASP A 300 -30.45 35.35 -6.46
C ASP A 300 -29.83 34.03 -6.95
N GLY A 301 -28.55 33.83 -6.69
CA GLY A 301 -27.76 32.72 -7.22
C GLY A 301 -26.60 32.42 -6.29
N VAL A 302 -26.77 31.41 -5.43
CA VAL A 302 -25.73 30.87 -4.56
C VAL A 302 -24.65 30.22 -5.42
N HIS A 303 -23.55 30.92 -5.63
CA HIS A 303 -22.36 30.37 -6.27
C HIS A 303 -21.56 29.54 -5.23
N VAL A 304 -21.71 28.21 -5.27
CA VAL A 304 -20.78 27.31 -4.59
C VAL A 304 -19.52 27.20 -5.45
N GLN A 305 -18.49 27.96 -5.09
CA GLN A 305 -17.17 27.85 -5.71
C GLN A 305 -16.46 26.62 -5.13
N MET A 306 -16.47 25.52 -5.88
CA MET A 306 -15.71 24.32 -5.56
C MET A 306 -14.26 24.55 -6.01
N GLN A 307 -13.35 24.82 -5.07
CA GLN A 307 -11.92 24.99 -5.38
C GLN A 307 -11.31 23.61 -5.64
N THR A 308 -11.11 23.30 -6.92
CA THR A 308 -10.24 22.21 -7.40
C THR A 308 -8.80 22.72 -7.36
N TYR A 309 -7.98 22.22 -6.45
CA TYR A 309 -6.54 22.47 -6.46
C TYR A 309 -5.85 21.45 -7.38
N ALA A 310 -5.59 21.86 -8.62
CA ALA A 310 -4.50 21.33 -9.42
C ALA A 310 -3.32 22.31 -9.24
N VAL A 311 -2.21 21.84 -8.69
CA VAL A 311 -0.96 22.62 -8.65
C VAL A 311 -0.27 22.38 -9.99
N THR A 312 -0.33 23.38 -10.87
CA THR A 312 0.55 23.55 -12.03
C THR A 312 1.57 24.62 -11.66
N ASP A 313 2.84 24.25 -11.53
CA ASP A 313 3.94 25.21 -11.49
C ASP A 313 4.47 25.38 -12.92
N GLU A 314 4.09 26.48 -13.57
CA GLU A 314 4.83 27.04 -14.70
C GLU A 314 5.17 28.52 -14.43
N ASP A 315 6.40 28.84 -14.81
CA ASP A 315 6.99 30.14 -15.14
C ASP A 315 7.53 31.08 -14.03
N HIS A 316 8.86 31.20 -14.05
CA HIS A 316 9.50 32.51 -14.23
C HIS A 316 10.78 32.39 -15.08
N ALA A 317 10.64 32.72 -16.37
CA ALA A 317 11.73 33.11 -17.25
C ALA A 317 11.41 34.48 -17.87
N TYR A 318 12.48 35.22 -18.19
CA TYR A 318 12.59 36.47 -18.95
C TYR A 318 12.71 37.80 -18.19
N ASN A 319 13.92 38.35 -18.22
CA ASN A 319 14.32 39.66 -18.81
C ASN A 319 15.68 40.11 -18.22
N TYR A 320 16.68 40.68 -18.89
CA TYR A 320 16.99 41.07 -20.28
C TYR A 320 18.53 41.19 -20.41
N LEU A 321 19.04 41.06 -21.65
CA LEU A 321 20.43 41.30 -22.07
C LEU A 321 20.85 42.79 -22.02
N SER A 322 22.10 43.09 -21.65
CA SER A 322 23.02 43.98 -22.41
C SER A 322 24.43 44.10 -21.80
N GLU A 323 25.44 43.79 -22.63
CA GLU A 323 26.77 44.42 -22.76
C GLU A 323 27.77 44.51 -21.57
N GLY A 324 28.81 43.67 -21.65
CA GLY A 324 30.17 44.12 -22.00
C GLY A 324 30.98 44.99 -21.02
N ARG A 325 31.76 44.34 -20.12
CA ARG A 325 33.18 44.69 -19.84
C ARG A 325 33.84 43.72 -18.85
N ARG A 326 35.02 43.18 -19.21
CA ARG A 326 36.00 42.60 -18.25
C ARG A 326 36.69 43.75 -17.48
N PRO A 327 37.20 43.53 -16.26
CA PRO A 327 38.59 43.05 -16.14
C PRO A 327 38.84 41.97 -15.06
N SER A 328 40.08 41.48 -15.14
CA SER A 328 40.78 40.37 -14.46
C SER A 328 41.00 40.49 -12.94
N SER A 329 40.99 39.36 -12.22
CA SER A 329 41.98 38.94 -11.20
C SER A 329 41.62 37.52 -10.70
N SER A 330 42.31 36.45 -11.08
CA SER A 330 43.58 35.92 -10.54
C SER A 330 43.42 35.00 -9.31
N ALA A 331 44.04 33.81 -9.45
CA ALA A 331 44.49 32.84 -8.44
C ALA A 331 43.43 31.90 -7.82
N CYS A 332 43.69 30.61 -7.57
CA CYS A 332 44.71 29.63 -7.97
C CYS A 332 44.16 28.28 -7.43
N TYR A 333 44.16 27.21 -8.23
CA TYR A 333 44.04 25.84 -7.71
C TYR A 333 45.45 25.28 -7.47
N PRO A 334 45.61 24.29 -6.57
CA PRO A 334 45.79 22.96 -7.16
C PRO A 334 45.07 21.82 -6.41
N GLU A 335 44.80 20.79 -7.21
CA GLU A 335 44.41 19.43 -6.85
C GLU A 335 45.48 18.65 -6.07
N MET A 336 45.03 17.51 -5.54
CA MET A 336 45.62 16.17 -5.71
C MET A 336 46.33 15.55 -4.50
N GLY A 337 45.94 14.32 -4.19
CA GLY A 337 46.84 13.31 -3.63
C GLY A 337 46.31 12.58 -2.39
N ASP A 338 45.76 11.39 -2.60
CA ASP A 338 45.55 10.36 -1.58
C ASP A 338 46.88 9.88 -0.98
N ALA A 339 46.93 9.68 0.34
CA ALA A 339 47.91 8.81 1.03
C ALA A 339 47.47 8.46 2.48
N GLU A 340 47.02 7.22 2.65
CA GLU A 340 47.27 6.25 3.73
C GLU A 340 47.66 6.63 5.19
N ILE A 341 46.97 5.94 6.12
CA ILE A 341 47.44 5.26 7.36
C ILE A 341 47.84 6.11 8.59
N SER A 342 47.01 6.08 9.66
CA SER A 342 47.32 5.50 11.00
C SER A 342 46.49 6.09 12.15
N VAL A 343 45.75 5.19 12.83
CA VAL A 343 45.59 5.03 14.29
C VAL A 343 45.85 6.24 15.21
N GLU A 344 44.82 6.73 15.92
CA GLU A 344 44.95 7.16 17.34
C GLU A 344 43.57 7.25 18.03
N LEU A 345 43.16 6.13 18.63
CA LEU A 345 42.61 5.98 19.98
C LEU A 345 42.09 7.23 20.76
N LYS A 346 40.76 7.39 20.89
CA LYS A 346 40.11 7.72 22.19
C LYS A 346 38.59 7.50 22.22
N ARG A 347 38.12 6.58 23.07
CA ARG A 347 36.73 6.54 23.58
C ARG A 347 36.48 7.71 24.55
N PRO A 348 35.26 8.24 24.64
CA PRO A 348 34.81 8.93 25.85
C PRO A 348 34.23 7.94 26.89
N PRO A 349 34.33 8.26 28.19
CA PRO A 349 33.95 7.38 29.29
C PRO A 349 32.45 7.42 29.59
N SER A 350 32.01 6.31 30.16
CA SER A 350 30.75 6.09 30.86
C SER A 350 30.67 6.89 32.17
N CYS A 351 29.51 7.51 32.39
CA CYS A 351 28.84 7.67 33.69
C CYS A 351 27.34 7.53 33.44
#